data_AF-K5UQJ9-F1
#
_entry.id   AF-K5UQJ9-F1
#
_cell.length_a   1.000
_cell.length_b   1.000
_cell.length_c   1.000
_cell.angle_alpha   90.00
_cell.angle_beta   90.00
_cell.angle_gamma   90.00
#
_symmetry.space_group_name_H-M   'P 1'
#
loop_
_entity.id
_entity.type
_entity.pdbx_description
1 polymer ?
#
loop_
_entity_poly.entity_id
_entity_poly.type
_entity_poly.pdbx_seq_one_letter_code
_entity_poly.pdbx_strand_id
1 'polypeptide(L)' 'PGRYAAGASVWIVTAIVLAAFDIELIVGGNGKPVYPVPESGGNFISSVQFFRCSSRLGVEVQ' A
#
# COMPACT_ATOMS: atom_id res chain seq x y z
N PRO A 1 19.59 1.69 -15.94
CA PRO A 1 20.16 0.49 -15.29
C PRO A 1 19.36 0.21 -14.01
N GLY A 2 19.13 -1.04 -13.63
CA GLY A 2 18.37 -1.37 -12.41
C GLY A 2 16.85 -1.60 -12.58
N ARG A 3 16.29 -1.43 -13.78
CA ARG A 3 14.83 -1.65 -14.03
C ARG A 3 14.34 -3.04 -13.60
N TYR A 4 15.14 -4.07 -13.83
CA TYR A 4 14.81 -5.45 -13.48
C TYR A 4 14.90 -5.70 -11.98
N ALA A 5 15.93 -5.13 -11.33
CA ALA A 5 16.09 -5.21 -9.88
C ALA A 5 14.96 -4.45 -9.16
N ALA A 6 14.63 -3.25 -9.63
CA ALA A 6 13.51 -2.46 -9.12
C ALA A 6 12.18 -3.21 -9.30
N GLY A 7 11.91 -3.76 -10.49
CA GLY A 7 10.73 -4.57 -10.75
C GLY A 7 10.63 -5.77 -9.81
N ALA A 8 11.71 -6.54 -9.68
CA ALA A 8 11.76 -7.70 -8.78
C ALA A 8 11.54 -7.31 -7.31
N SER A 9 12.13 -6.20 -6.85
CA SER A 9 11.96 -5.72 -5.46
C SER A 9 10.51 -5.34 -5.15
N VAL A 10 9.81 -4.67 -6.07
CA VAL A 10 8.39 -4.33 -5.89
C VAL A 10 7.56 -5.60 -5.78
N TRP A 11 7.76 -6.56 -6.70
CA TRP A 11 7.05 -7.83 -6.68
C TRP A 11 7.24 -8.61 -5.38
N ILE A 12 8.49 -8.75 -4.91
CA ILE A 12 8.79 -9.49 -3.69
C ILE A 12 8.17 -8.81 -2.46
N VAL A 13 8.33 -7.49 -2.34
CA VAL A 13 7.77 -6.75 -1.19
C VAL A 13 6.25 -6.82 -1.20
N THR A 14 5.60 -6.64 -2.35
CA THR A 14 4.14 -6.75 -2.47
C THR A 14 3.64 -8.14 -2.10
N ALA A 15 4.32 -9.21 -2.58
CA ALA A 15 3.93 -10.58 -2.26
C ALA A 15 4.05 -10.89 -0.76
N ILE A 16 5.16 -10.49 -0.13
CA ILE A 16 5.37 -10.70 1.31
C ILE A 16 4.34 -9.94 2.14
N VAL A 17 4.07 -8.69 1.78
CA VAL A 17 3.10 -7.86 2.48
C VAL A 17 1.70 -8.46 2.40
N LEU A 18 1.26 -8.91 1.21
CA LEU A 18 -0.04 -9.54 1.02
C LEU A 18 -0.14 -10.94 1.63
N ALA A 19 0.98 -11.66 1.78
CA ALA A 19 0.99 -12.96 2.45
C ALA A 19 0.93 -12.83 3.98
N ALA A 20 1.49 -11.75 4.54
CA ALA A 20 1.59 -11.58 5.99
C ALA A 20 0.46 -10.73 6.60
N PHE A 21 -0.11 -9.81 5.84
CA PHE A 21 -1.07 -8.83 6.33
C PHE A 21 -2.37 -8.86 5.53
N ASP A 22 -3.48 -8.86 6.26
CA ASP A 22 -4.77 -8.48 5.71
C ASP A 22 -4.90 -6.95 5.81
N ILE A 23 -5.00 -6.28 4.67
CA ILE A 23 -4.95 -4.82 4.56
C ILE A 23 -6.36 -4.29 4.34
N GLU A 24 -6.89 -3.60 5.35
CA GLU A 24 -8.20 -2.98 5.32
C GLU A 24 -8.07 -1.45 5.11
N LEU A 25 -9.00 -0.88 4.34
CA LEU A 25 -9.14 0.56 4.24
C LEU A 25 -9.54 1.14 5.60
N ILE A 26 -8.96 2.28 5.97
CA ILE A 26 -9.39 2.97 7.18
C ILE A 26 -10.80 3.49 6.99
N VAL A 27 -11.65 3.17 7.95
CA VAL A 27 -12.99 3.72 8.05
C VAL A 27 -12.90 5.10 8.67
N GLY A 28 -13.33 6.13 7.94
CA GLY A 28 -13.40 7.50 8.44
C GLY A 28 -14.47 7.64 9.53
N GLY A 29 -14.49 8.78 10.23
CA GLY A 29 -15.47 9.05 11.29
C GLY A 29 -16.96 9.01 10.85
N ASN A 30 -17.22 8.92 9.55
CA ASN A 30 -18.54 8.77 8.94
C ASN A 30 -18.91 7.31 8.60
N GLY A 31 -18.09 6.33 9.03
CA GLY A 31 -18.33 4.91 8.75
C GLY A 31 -18.02 4.48 7.31
N LYS A 32 -17.42 5.35 6.48
CA LYS A 32 -17.09 5.04 5.08
C LYS A 32 -15.58 4.79 4.89
N PRO A 33 -15.18 3.92 3.96
CA PRO A 33 -13.77 3.74 3.60
C PRO A 33 -13.18 5.06 3.08
N VAL A 34 -12.02 5.44 3.59
CA VAL A 34 -11.26 6.59 3.08
C VAL A 34 -10.41 6.11 1.91
N TYR A 35 -10.79 6.49 0.69
CA TYR A 35 -9.96 6.25 -0.48
C TYR A 35 -8.87 7.33 -0.54
N PRO A 36 -7.59 6.94 -0.70
CA PRO A 36 -6.54 7.91 -0.92
C PRO A 36 -6.82 8.65 -2.23
N VAL A 37 -6.98 9.97 -2.16
CA VAL A 37 -7.08 10.81 -3.35
C VAL A 37 -5.65 11.02 -3.85
N PRO A 38 -5.30 10.58 -5.07
CA PRO A 38 -4.00 10.85 -5.63
C PRO A 38 -3.93 12.35 -5.98
N GLU A 39 -3.46 13.18 -5.07
CA GLU A 39 -3.05 14.53 -5.43
C GLU A 39 -1.68 14.47 -6.10
N SER A 40 -1.68 14.68 -7.41
CA SER A 40 -0.48 14.90 -8.19
C SER A 40 0.14 16.24 -7.78
N GLY A 41 1.09 16.22 -6.85
CA GLY A 41 1.96 17.38 -6.61
C GLY A 41 2.63 17.78 -7.92
N GLY A 42 2.29 18.95 -8.44
CA GLY A 42 2.81 19.42 -9.72
C GLY A 42 4.33 19.53 -9.67
N ASN A 43 5.01 18.61 -10.36
CA ASN A 43 6.31 18.71 -11.05
C ASN A 43 6.74 17.30 -11.49
N PHE A 44 7.84 17.21 -12.24
CA PHE A 44 8.43 16.07 -12.97
C PHE A 44 8.51 14.68 -12.28
N ILE A 45 8.04 14.53 -11.03
CA ILE A 45 8.04 13.30 -10.24
C ILE A 45 6.64 13.08 -9.64
N SER A 46 6.00 11.95 -9.93
CA SER A 46 4.79 11.52 -9.23
C SER A 46 5.14 11.13 -7.79
N SER A 47 4.57 11.82 -6.82
CA SER A 47 4.60 11.43 -5.41
C SER A 47 3.22 10.96 -4.98
N VAL A 48 3.20 9.99 -4.05
CA VAL A 48 1.97 9.52 -3.42
C VAL A 48 1.83 10.26 -2.09
N GLN A 49 0.67 10.85 -1.82
CA GLN A 49 0.42 11.44 -0.51
C GLN A 49 0.31 10.32 0.54
N PHE A 50 0.84 10.56 1.74
CA PHE A 50 0.76 9.58 2.82
C PHE A 50 -0.70 9.29 3.17
N PHE A 51 -1.10 8.02 3.04
CA PHE A 51 -2.38 7.54 3.50
C PHE A 51 -2.18 6.50 4.61
N ARG A 52 -3.16 6.40 5.50
CA ARG A 52 -3.15 5.39 6.56
C ARG A 52 -4.03 4.21 6.12
N CYS A 53 -3.56 3.00 6.38
CA CYS A 53 -4.32 1.76 6.27
C CYS A 53 -4.40 1.07 7.65
N SER A 54 -5.36 0.18 7.83
CA SER A 54 -5.36 -0.77 8.95
C SER A 54 -4.79 -2.09 8.44
N SER A 55 -3.91 -2.72 9.20
CA SER A 55 -3.41 -4.06 8.89
C SER A 55 -3.60 -4.98 10.09
N ARG A 56 -4.03 -6.21 9.81
CA ARG A 56 -4.06 -7.30 10.78
C ARG A 56 -3.09 -8.36 10.33
N LEU A 57 -2.40 -8.98 11.27
CA LEU A 57 -1.50 -10.08 10.97
C LEU A 57 -2.35 -11.27 10.52
N GLY A 58 -2.25 -11.66 9.25
CA GLY A 58 -3.03 -12.73 8.63
C GLY A 58 -2.41 -14.11 8.85
N VAL A 59 -1.71 -14.32 9.97
CA VAL A 59 -1.08 -15.61 10.27
C VAL A 59 -2.17 -16.58 10.71
N GLU A 60 -2.68 -17.35 9.75
CA GLU A 60 -3.28 -18.64 10.05
C GLU A 60 -2.12 -19.56 10.47
N VAL A 61 -1.95 -19.74 11.79
CA VAL A 61 -1.05 -20.73 12.35
C VAL A 61 -1.63 -22.09 11.98
N GLN A 62 -1.08 -22.72 10.93
CA GLN A 62 -1.29 -24.15 10.67
C GLN A 62 -0.54 -25.00 11.71
#